data_AF-A0A6J7CNQ7-F1
#
_entry.id   AF-A0A6J7CNQ7-F1
#
_cell.length_a   1.000
_cell.length_b   1.000
_cell.length_c   1.000
_cell.angle_alpha   90.00
_cell.angle_beta   90.00
_cell.angle_gamma   90.00
#
_symmetry.space_group_name_H-M   'P 1'
#
loop_
_entity.id
_entity.type
_entity.pdbx_description
1 polymer ?
#
loop_
_entity_poly.entity_id
_entity_poly.type
_entity_poly.pdbx_seq_one_letter_code
_entity_poly.pdbx_strand_id
1 'polypeptide(L)'
;MMRRSIVTTMATAVLVLTTLAGCASSVPTESMSVLDGSEILTADLGNDVTARGVVLAAVLLVAGDVEKAVTKGLVTPPEVQAARKAIDEGTLDIWRQRADADEATP
;
A
#
# COMPACT_ATOMS: atom_id res chain seq x y z
N MET A 1 10.34 -22.35 70.74
CA MET A 1 9.82 -21.02 70.34
C MET A 1 8.59 -21.21 69.46
N MET A 2 7.63 -20.32 69.63
CA MET A 2 6.22 -20.41 69.22
C MET A 2 5.96 -19.39 68.09
N ARG A 3 4.90 -19.62 67.28
CA ARG A 3 4.18 -18.65 66.39
C ARG A 3 4.84 -18.42 65.02
N ARG A 4 4.17 -18.28 63.87
CA ARG A 4 2.77 -18.04 63.45
C ARG A 4 2.78 -18.13 61.90
N SER A 5 1.87 -18.84 61.23
CA SER A 5 0.67 -18.28 60.56
C SER A 5 0.87 -17.62 59.17
N ILE A 6 0.13 -18.16 58.18
CA ILE A 6 -0.68 -17.49 57.13
C ILE A 6 -0.01 -17.07 55.80
N VAL A 7 -0.38 -17.83 54.74
CA VAL A 7 -0.95 -17.45 53.42
C VAL A 7 -0.59 -16.07 52.85
N THR A 8 -0.07 -15.98 51.60
CA THR A 8 -0.64 -15.14 50.52
C THR A 8 0.02 -15.30 49.12
N THR A 9 -0.86 -15.39 48.11
CA THR A 9 -0.83 -14.75 46.77
C THR A 9 0.16 -15.26 45.71
N MET A 10 -0.28 -16.10 44.77
CA MET A 10 -0.78 -15.74 43.41
C MET A 10 0.23 -15.00 42.53
N ALA A 11 0.78 -15.70 41.54
CA ALA A 11 1.30 -15.10 40.32
C ALA A 11 0.92 -15.99 39.14
N THR A 12 -0.24 -15.67 38.58
CA THR A 12 -0.84 -16.23 37.38
C THR A 12 0.01 -15.83 36.17
N ALA A 13 0.85 -16.73 35.64
CA ALA A 13 1.49 -16.53 34.35
C ALA A 13 0.53 -17.03 33.26
N VAL A 14 -0.32 -16.12 32.78
CA VAL A 14 -1.15 -16.31 31.59
C VAL A 14 -0.20 -16.43 30.40
N LEU A 15 0.01 -17.65 29.92
CA LEU A 15 0.73 -17.91 28.68
C LEU A 15 -0.28 -17.76 27.54
N VAL A 16 -0.47 -16.52 27.06
CA VAL A 16 -1.24 -16.23 25.86
C VAL A 16 -0.44 -16.78 24.67
N LEU A 17 -0.70 -18.03 24.30
CA LEU A 17 -0.37 -18.54 22.97
C LEU A 17 -1.30 -17.81 22.00
N THR A 18 -0.84 -16.67 21.49
CA THR A 18 -1.39 -16.01 20.32
C THR A 18 -1.20 -16.95 19.13
N THR A 19 -2.16 -17.86 18.93
CA THR A 19 -2.40 -18.43 17.62
C THR A 19 -2.83 -17.29 16.72
N LEU A 20 -1.85 -16.65 16.05
CA LEU A 20 -2.11 -15.92 14.82
C LEU A 20 -2.63 -16.97 13.83
N ALA A 21 -3.94 -17.20 13.87
CA ALA A 21 -4.67 -17.74 12.76
C ALA A 21 -4.35 -16.82 11.59
N GLY A 22 -3.51 -17.32 10.69
CA GLY A 22 -3.14 -16.62 9.49
C GLY A 22 -4.42 -16.30 8.73
N CYS A 23 -4.77 -15.01 8.69
CA CYS A 23 -5.53 -14.48 7.58
C CYS A 23 -4.65 -14.71 6.35
N ALA A 24 -4.78 -15.87 5.72
CA ALA A 24 -4.48 -16.02 4.32
C ALA A 24 -5.43 -15.05 3.62
N SER A 25 -4.99 -13.80 3.48
CA SER A 25 -5.55 -12.89 2.51
C SER A 25 -5.28 -13.57 1.19
N SER A 26 -6.28 -14.28 0.68
CA SER A 26 -6.33 -14.72 -0.69
C SER A 26 -6.29 -13.45 -1.51
N VAL A 27 -5.07 -12.99 -1.82
CA VAL A 27 -4.85 -11.95 -2.82
C VAL A 27 -5.53 -12.49 -4.07
N PRO A 28 -6.59 -11.84 -4.57
CA PRO A 28 -7.06 -12.15 -5.90
C PRO A 28 -5.84 -11.92 -6.80
N THR A 29 -5.32 -12.99 -7.39
CA THR A 29 -4.48 -12.91 -8.58
C THR A 29 -5.38 -12.45 -9.72
N GLU A 30 -5.96 -11.26 -9.58
CA GLU A 30 -6.27 -10.42 -10.73
C GLU A 30 -4.90 -10.17 -11.32
N SER A 31 -4.62 -10.80 -12.44
CA SER A 31 -3.41 -10.65 -13.22
C SER A 31 -2.94 -9.20 -13.13
N MET A 32 -1.89 -8.94 -12.34
CA MET A 32 -1.04 -7.78 -12.54
C MET A 32 -0.42 -8.01 -13.91
N SER A 33 -1.19 -7.70 -14.95
CA SER A 33 -0.70 -7.65 -16.31
C SER A 33 0.48 -6.70 -16.22
N VAL A 34 1.64 -7.21 -16.56
CA VAL A 34 2.87 -6.43 -16.62
C VAL A 34 2.62 -5.45 -17.76
N LEU A 35 1.98 -4.32 -17.44
CA LEU A 35 1.66 -3.31 -18.43
C LEU A 35 2.99 -2.82 -19.00
N ASP A 36 3.31 -3.28 -20.20
CA ASP A 36 4.43 -2.77 -20.97
C ASP A 36 4.19 -1.27 -21.19
N GLY A 37 5.25 -0.48 -21.43
CA GLY A 37 5.14 0.96 -21.56
C GLY A 37 4.08 1.40 -22.57
N SER A 38 3.87 0.61 -23.62
CA SER A 38 2.82 0.88 -24.62
C SER A 38 1.41 0.58 -24.10
N GLU A 39 1.26 -0.40 -23.21
CA GLU A 39 -0.02 -0.80 -22.63
C GLU A 39 -0.48 0.19 -21.56
N ILE A 40 0.44 0.89 -20.88
CA ILE A 40 0.08 1.93 -19.90
C ILE A 40 -0.77 3.02 -20.55
N LEU A 41 -0.61 3.33 -21.84
CA LEU A 41 -1.41 4.36 -22.49
C LEU A 41 -2.85 3.92 -22.77
N THR A 42 -3.09 2.62 -22.93
CA THR A 42 -4.38 2.06 -23.35
C THR A 42 -5.04 1.18 -22.30
N ALA A 43 -4.37 0.90 -21.19
CA ALA A 43 -4.84 0.00 -20.15
C ALA A 43 -6.05 0.57 -19.42
N ASP A 44 -7.04 -0.28 -19.17
CA ASP A 44 -8.03 -0.02 -18.13
C ASP A 44 -7.32 -0.11 -16.77
N LEU A 45 -7.20 1.03 -16.08
CA LEU A 45 -6.45 1.12 -14.82
C LEU A 45 -7.29 0.72 -13.61
N GLY A 46 -8.59 0.42 -13.80
CA GLY A 46 -9.56 0.36 -12.72
C GLY A 46 -9.88 1.74 -12.12
N ASN A 47 -10.86 1.78 -11.23
CA ASN A 47 -11.37 3.05 -10.66
C ASN A 47 -10.46 3.68 -9.59
N ASP A 48 -9.50 2.91 -9.06
CA ASP A 48 -8.67 3.32 -7.93
C ASP A 48 -7.28 3.82 -8.34
N VAL A 49 -6.96 3.81 -9.65
CA VAL A 49 -5.68 4.26 -10.21
C VAL A 49 -5.93 5.27 -11.31
N THR A 50 -5.39 6.47 -11.12
CA THR A 50 -5.36 7.51 -12.15
C THR A 50 -3.93 7.77 -12.59
N ALA A 51 -3.70 8.08 -13.88
CA ALA A 51 -2.37 8.38 -14.36
C ALA A 51 -1.75 9.59 -13.63
N ARG A 52 -2.57 10.60 -13.36
CA ARG A 52 -2.18 11.77 -12.57
C ARG A 52 -1.83 11.42 -11.12
N GLY A 53 -2.60 10.55 -10.48
CA GLY A 53 -2.31 10.07 -9.12
C GLY A 53 -1.02 9.25 -9.05
N VAL A 54 -0.71 8.45 -10.08
CA VAL A 54 0.57 7.73 -10.19
C VAL A 54 1.75 8.71 -10.30
N VAL A 55 1.64 9.75 -11.13
CA VAL A 55 2.70 10.78 -11.24
C VAL A 55 2.87 11.54 -9.93
N LEU A 56 1.77 11.92 -9.27
CA LEU A 56 1.81 12.58 -7.96
C LEU A 56 2.44 11.68 -6.90
N ALA A 57 2.07 10.40 -6.86
CA ALA A 57 2.63 9.42 -5.94
C ALA A 57 4.14 9.27 -6.15
N ALA A 58 4.64 9.27 -7.39
CA ALA A 58 6.07 9.21 -7.67
C ALA A 58 6.84 10.40 -7.08
N VAL A 59 6.29 11.62 -7.18
CA VAL A 59 6.88 12.82 -6.56
C VAL A 59 6.90 12.69 -5.03
N LEU A 60 5.80 12.23 -4.44
CA LEU A 60 5.68 12.05 -2.99
C LEU A 60 6.62 10.96 -2.45
N LEU A 61 6.92 9.93 -3.25
CA LEU A 61 7.90 8.92 -2.91
C LEU A 61 9.30 9.50 -2.81
N VAL A 62 9.70 10.35 -3.77
CA VAL A 62 11.00 11.04 -3.74
C VAL A 62 11.07 12.05 -2.60
N ALA A 63 9.97 12.75 -2.32
CA ALA A 63 9.87 13.71 -1.23
C ALA A 63 9.81 13.05 0.17
N GLY A 64 9.53 11.76 0.26
CA GLY A 64 9.37 11.04 1.53
C GLY A 64 8.06 11.34 2.28
N ASP A 65 7.05 11.87 1.59
CA ASP A 65 5.78 12.31 2.20
C ASP A 65 4.57 11.43 1.81
N VAL A 66 4.80 10.28 1.18
CA VAL A 66 3.75 9.40 0.65
C VAL A 66 2.75 8.93 1.72
N GLU A 67 3.19 8.59 2.93
CA GLU A 67 2.32 8.09 3.99
C GLU A 67 1.29 9.15 4.41
N LYS A 68 1.73 10.41 4.50
CA LYS A 68 0.85 11.54 4.80
C LYS A 68 -0.13 11.78 3.65
N ALA A 69 0.31 11.62 2.41
CA ALA A 69 -0.54 11.83 1.25
C ALA A 69 -1.63 10.76 1.11
N VAL A 70 -1.28 9.49 1.36
CA VAL A 70 -2.25 8.38 1.41
C VAL A 70 -3.28 8.61 2.52
N THR A 71 -2.83 8.99 3.72
CA THR A 71 -3.73 9.29 4.86
C THR A 71 -4.69 10.43 4.56
N LYS A 72 -4.26 11.41 3.76
CA LYS A 72 -5.10 12.54 3.32
C LYS A 72 -5.96 12.23 2.10
N GLY A 73 -5.85 11.04 1.51
CA GLY A 73 -6.54 10.66 0.29
C GLY A 73 -6.07 11.43 -0.95
N LEU A 74 -4.87 12.01 -0.94
CA LEU A 74 -4.29 12.70 -2.10
C LEU A 74 -3.84 11.72 -3.19
N VAL A 75 -3.47 10.51 -2.79
CA VAL A 75 -3.11 9.38 -3.65
C VAL A 75 -3.61 8.10 -3.01
N THR A 76 -3.94 7.09 -3.80
CA THR A 76 -4.39 5.79 -3.32
C THR A 76 -3.21 4.82 -3.12
N PRO A 77 -3.33 3.79 -2.26
CA PRO A 77 -2.29 2.76 -2.15
C PRO A 77 -1.97 2.04 -3.48
N PRO A 78 -2.96 1.74 -4.36
CA PRO A 78 -2.70 1.28 -5.72
C PRO A 78 -1.85 2.23 -6.57
N GLU A 79 -2.12 3.54 -6.53
CA GLU A 79 -1.32 4.54 -7.27
C GLU A 79 0.13 4.59 -6.78
N VAL A 80 0.35 4.43 -5.48
CA VAL A 80 1.69 4.36 -4.89
C VAL A 80 2.46 3.12 -5.37
N GLN A 81 1.78 1.97 -5.49
CA GLN A 81 2.39 0.76 -6.04
C GLN A 81 2.76 0.93 -7.52
N ALA A 82 1.84 1.47 -8.32
CA ALA A 82 2.09 1.74 -9.73
C ALA A 82 3.23 2.75 -9.93
N ALA A 83 3.31 3.79 -9.08
CA ALA A 83 4.38 4.77 -9.11
C ALA A 83 5.74 4.16 -8.79
N ARG A 84 5.80 3.24 -7.82
CA ARG A 84 7.04 2.53 -7.49
C ARG A 84 7.51 1.69 -8.65
N LYS A 85 6.61 0.90 -9.23
CA LYS A 85 6.89 0.11 -10.42
C LYS A 85 7.37 0.98 -11.58
N ALA A 86 6.72 2.12 -11.81
CA ALA A 86 7.10 3.05 -12.88
C ALA A 86 8.48 3.67 -12.70
N ILE A 87 8.90 3.93 -11.46
CA ILE A 87 10.26 4.38 -11.14
C ILE A 87 11.26 3.25 -11.41
N ASP A 88 10.98 2.05 -10.91
CA ASP A 88 11.86 0.89 -11.04
C ASP A 88 12.05 0.47 -12.51
N GLU A 89 11.01 0.60 -13.33
CA GLU A 89 11.02 0.27 -14.76
C GLU A 89 11.40 1.45 -15.67
N GLY A 90 11.54 2.66 -15.13
CA GLY A 90 11.83 3.87 -15.92
C GLY A 90 10.70 4.32 -16.84
N THR A 91 9.45 3.96 -16.55
CA THR A 91 8.26 4.24 -17.37
C THR A 91 7.46 5.46 -16.89
N LEU A 92 7.98 6.25 -15.94
CA LEU A 92 7.25 7.39 -15.37
C LEU A 92 6.86 8.47 -16.41
N ASP A 93 7.66 8.65 -17.47
CA ASP A 93 7.30 9.61 -18.55
C ASP A 93 6.05 9.18 -19.32
N ILE A 94 5.81 7.87 -19.44
CA ILE A 94 4.61 7.33 -20.10
C ILE A 94 3.37 7.64 -19.26
N TRP A 95 3.47 7.50 -17.94
CA TRP A 95 2.41 7.90 -17.01
C TRP A 95 2.11 9.39 -17.08
N ARG A 96 3.15 10.23 -17.25
CA ARG A 96 2.97 11.67 -17.51
C ARG A 96 2.22 11.92 -18.81
N GLN A 97 2.65 11.29 -19.92
CA GLN A 97 1.99 11.43 -21.21
C GLN A 97 0.51 11.04 -21.14
N ARG A 98 0.19 9.95 -20.44
CA ARG A 98 -1.20 9.55 -20.22
C ARG A 98 -1.97 10.57 -19.38
N ALA A 99 -1.39 11.07 -18.28
CA ALA A 99 -2.04 12.09 -17.46
C ALA A 99 -2.36 13.36 -18.27
N ASP A 100 -1.44 13.79 -19.14
CA ASP A 100 -1.65 14.92 -20.04
C ASP A 100 -2.79 14.64 -21.05
N ALA A 101 -2.87 13.41 -21.57
CA ALA A 101 -3.93 12.99 -22.50
C ALA A 101 -5.31 12.89 -21.81
N ASP A 102 -5.36 12.38 -20.58
CA ASP A 102 -6.58 12.28 -19.78
C ASP A 102 -7.16 13.69 -19.49
N GLU A 103 -6.31 14.70 -19.22
CA GLU A 103 -6.74 16.08 -19.01
C GLU A 103 -7.16 16.81 -20.31
N ALA A 104 -6.68 16.36 -21.47
CA ALA A 104 -7.02 16.95 -22.77
C ALA A 104 -8.41 16.54 -23.28
N THR A 105 -9.09 15.62 -22.60
CA THR A 105 -10.41 15.10 -23.00
C THR A 105 -11.51 15.76 -22.13
N PRO A 106 -12.32 16.68 -22.67
CA PRO A 106 -13.32 17.44 -21.91
C PRO A 106 -14.56 16.65 -21.50
#